data_AF-A0A940MZV3-F1
#
_entry.id   AF-A0A940MZV3-F1
#
_cell.length_a   1.000
_cell.length_b   1.000
_cell.length_c   1.000
_cell.angle_alpha   90.00
_cell.angle_beta   90.00
_cell.angle_gamma   90.00
#
_symmetry.space_group_name_H-M   'P 1'
#
loop_
_entity.id
_entity.type
_entity.pdbx_description
1 polymer ?
#
loop_
_entity_poly.entity_id
_entity_poly.type
_entity_poly.pdbx_seq_one_letter_code
_entity_poly.pdbx_strand_id
1 'polypeptide(L)'
;MPVLTREGLARARRRAAWRLALTLPLLLAWVLPASAWPFGLGDWVGEAEAMIPVLADAGIAWAFARTLRPGAQPLIAEYIRFDERRDFLACAGYARGLTLFWAVAMAGLAMVELVAALRGADLGWAPEGTLLALFLGEHVVRSLRFPEGGIAWPSQTLRAILRAEVARHG
;
A
#
# COMPACT_ATOMS: atom_id res chain seq x y z
N MET A 1 24.14 -32.42 -5.03
CA MET A 1 23.46 -31.79 -3.89
C MET A 1 24.34 -31.96 -2.65
N PRO A 2 24.84 -30.88 -2.02
CA PRO A 2 25.71 -31.00 -0.85
C PRO A 2 24.92 -31.46 0.38
N VAL A 3 25.35 -32.56 1.00
CA VAL A 3 24.77 -33.07 2.26
C VAL A 3 25.29 -32.21 3.40
N LEU A 4 24.42 -31.44 4.04
CA LEU A 4 24.78 -30.66 5.23
C LEU A 4 25.08 -31.59 6.40
N THR A 5 26.26 -31.46 6.99
CA THR A 5 26.65 -32.21 8.19
C THR A 5 25.75 -31.82 9.37
N ARG A 6 25.57 -32.73 10.35
CA ARG A 6 24.79 -32.46 11.58
C ARG A 6 25.24 -31.19 12.29
N GLU A 7 26.54 -30.89 12.25
CA GLU A 7 27.12 -29.65 12.78
C GLU A 7 26.74 -28.39 11.98
N GLY A 8 26.61 -28.52 10.66
CA GLY A 8 26.12 -27.45 9.79
C GLY A 8 24.67 -27.08 10.14
N LEU A 9 23.81 -28.09 10.34
CA LEU A 9 22.42 -27.89 10.76
C LEU A 9 22.31 -27.25 12.14
N ALA A 10 23.14 -27.67 13.11
CA ALA A 10 23.14 -27.09 14.46
C ALA A 10 23.57 -25.61 14.45
N ARG A 11 24.62 -25.26 13.69
CA ARG A 11 25.07 -23.87 13.53
C ARG A 11 24.04 -22.99 12.82
N ALA A 12 23.38 -23.50 11.78
CA ALA A 12 22.32 -22.79 11.08
C ALA A 12 21.12 -22.50 12.00
N ARG A 13 20.68 -23.50 12.79
CA ARG A 13 19.60 -23.33 13.78
C ARG A 13 19.94 -22.30 14.86
N ARG A 14 21.17 -22.35 15.39
CA ARG A 14 21.62 -21.36 16.40
C ARG A 14 21.63 -19.94 15.83
N ARG A 15 22.11 -19.74 14.60
CA ARG A 15 22.08 -18.42 13.94
C ARG A 15 20.65 -17.92 13.68
N ALA A 16 19.76 -18.81 13.23
CA ALA A 16 18.35 -18.46 13.03
C ALA A 16 17.66 -18.10 14.36
N ALA A 17 17.89 -18.87 15.42
CA ALA A 17 17.37 -18.59 16.75
C ALA A 17 17.88 -17.25 17.30
N TRP A 18 19.16 -16.93 17.10
CA TRP A 18 19.72 -15.62 17.48
C TRP A 18 19.10 -14.47 16.70
N ARG A 19 18.89 -14.64 15.39
CA ARG A 19 18.20 -13.63 14.58
C ARG A 19 16.77 -13.43 15.06
N LEU A 20 16.02 -14.51 15.27
CA LEU A 20 14.66 -14.45 15.81
C LEU A 20 14.63 -13.80 17.21
N ALA A 21 15.56 -14.15 18.10
CA ALA A 21 15.64 -13.56 19.43
C ALA A 21 15.96 -12.04 19.39
N LEU A 22 16.66 -11.56 18.35
CA LEU A 22 16.92 -10.14 18.15
C LEU A 22 15.77 -9.40 17.46
N THR A 23 15.09 -10.04 16.51
CA THR A 23 14.01 -9.40 15.74
C THR A 23 12.67 -9.45 16.46
N LEU A 24 12.41 -10.51 17.24
CA LEU A 24 11.12 -10.73 17.90
C LEU A 24 10.79 -9.62 18.92
N PRO A 25 11.70 -9.14 19.78
CA PRO A 25 11.42 -8.00 20.66
C PRO A 25 11.12 -6.73 19.88
N LEU A 26 11.80 -6.51 18.75
CA LEU A 26 11.56 -5.37 17.88
C LEU A 26 10.17 -5.44 17.23
N LEU A 27 9.75 -6.63 16.80
CA LEU A 27 8.41 -6.87 16.26
C LEU A 27 7.32 -6.76 17.33
N LEU A 28 7.58 -7.29 18.53
CA LEU A 28 6.64 -7.23 19.65
C LEU A 28 6.50 -5.81 20.19
N ALA A 29 7.56 -5.00 20.16
CA ALA A 29 7.52 -3.60 20.55
C ALA A 29 6.44 -2.82 19.76
N TRP A 30 6.25 -3.12 18.47
CA TRP A 30 5.21 -2.51 17.63
C TRP A 30 3.77 -2.93 17.98
N VAL A 31 3.58 -3.89 18.88
CA VAL A 31 2.25 -4.38 19.30
C VAL A 31 1.95 -3.98 20.75
N LEU A 32 2.93 -3.43 21.47
CA LEU A 32 2.74 -3.01 22.85
C LEU A 32 2.00 -1.67 22.89
N PRO A 33 0.92 -1.53 23.70
CA PRO A 33 0.24 -0.26 23.84
C PRO A 33 1.18 0.78 24.44
N ALA A 34 0.96 2.07 24.11
CA ALA A 34 1.74 3.20 24.61
C ALA A 34 2.00 3.13 26.14
N SER A 35 1.02 2.70 26.93
CA SER A 35 1.12 2.57 28.39
C SER A 35 2.11 1.51 28.89
N ALA A 36 2.53 0.57 28.05
CA ALA A 36 3.49 -0.48 28.39
C ALA A 36 4.96 0.00 28.28
N TRP A 37 5.18 1.19 27.72
CA TRP A 37 6.51 1.74 27.51
C TRP A 37 7.02 2.50 28.75
N PRO A 38 8.22 2.17 29.27
CA PRO A 38 8.75 2.80 30.46
C PRO A 38 9.26 4.23 30.21
N PHE A 39 9.48 4.99 31.28
CA PHE A 39 10.13 6.31 31.26
C PHE A 39 9.44 7.39 30.41
N GLY A 40 8.12 7.29 30.21
CA GLY A 40 7.38 8.27 29.40
C GLY A 40 7.64 8.14 27.89
N LEU A 41 8.24 7.03 27.44
CA LEU A 41 8.39 6.73 26.01
C LEU A 41 7.04 6.44 25.32
N GLY A 42 6.00 6.13 26.10
CA GLY A 42 4.66 5.85 25.57
C GLY A 42 4.09 6.98 24.73
N ASP A 43 4.28 8.22 25.15
CA ASP A 43 3.76 9.40 24.43
C ASP A 43 4.46 9.56 23.08
N TRP A 44 5.79 9.45 23.05
CA TRP A 44 6.57 9.47 21.81
C TRP A 44 6.23 8.32 20.85
N VAL A 45 5.99 7.12 21.39
CA VAL A 45 5.58 5.96 20.59
C VAL A 45 4.18 6.19 20.03
N GLY A 46 3.23 6.68 20.83
CA GLY A 46 1.87 7.01 20.38
C GLY A 46 1.87 8.08 19.29
N GLU A 47 2.68 9.13 19.44
CA GLU A 47 2.85 10.16 18.40
C GLU A 47 3.44 9.56 17.11
N ALA A 48 4.47 8.71 17.22
CA ALA A 48 5.08 8.06 16.07
C ALA A 48 4.11 7.09 15.36
N GLU A 49 3.31 6.33 16.12
CA GLU A 49 2.27 5.44 15.61
C GLU A 49 1.18 6.22 14.86
N ALA A 50 0.75 7.37 15.40
CA ALA A 50 -0.21 8.25 14.75
C ALA A 50 0.30 8.83 13.43
N MET A 51 1.62 8.89 13.21
CA MET A 51 2.22 9.34 11.95
C MET A 51 2.31 8.24 10.88
N ILE A 52 2.17 6.96 11.24
CA ILE A 52 2.25 5.85 10.27
C ILE A 52 1.24 6.02 9.12
N PRO A 53 -0.07 6.19 9.37
CA PRO A 53 -1.04 6.33 8.28
C PRO A 53 -0.74 7.56 7.40
N VAL A 54 -0.42 8.69 8.02
CA VAL A 54 0.00 9.94 7.32
C VAL A 54 1.14 9.68 6.35
N LEU A 55 2.19 9.00 6.81
CA LEU A 55 3.37 8.71 6.01
C LEU A 55 3.08 7.67 4.92
N ALA A 56 2.21 6.69 5.21
CA ALA A 56 1.79 5.70 4.23
C ALA A 56 1.02 6.35 3.08
N ASP A 57 -0.02 7.13 3.38
CA ASP A 57 -0.84 7.80 2.37
C ASP A 57 -0.04 8.85 1.59
N ALA A 58 0.81 9.64 2.27
CA ALA A 58 1.70 10.59 1.59
C ALA A 58 2.71 9.88 0.68
N GLY A 59 3.27 8.75 1.12
CA GLY A 59 4.20 7.93 0.35
C GLY A 59 3.53 7.34 -0.91
N ILE A 60 2.32 6.81 -0.76
CA ILE A 60 1.51 6.29 -1.88
C ILE A 60 1.12 7.43 -2.82
N ALA A 61 0.62 8.55 -2.31
CA ALA A 61 0.29 9.74 -3.10
C ALA A 61 1.47 10.20 -3.96
N TRP A 62 2.66 10.30 -3.35
CA TRP A 62 3.89 10.66 -4.03
C TRP A 62 4.26 9.62 -5.10
N ALA A 63 4.06 8.34 -4.84
CA ALA A 63 4.28 7.28 -5.83
C ALA A 63 3.39 7.42 -7.06
N PHE A 64 2.10 7.70 -6.88
CA PHE A 64 1.20 7.99 -7.99
C PHE A 64 1.62 9.26 -8.74
N ALA A 65 1.86 10.35 -8.01
CA ALA A 65 2.22 11.65 -8.57
C ALA A 65 3.50 11.59 -9.42
N ARG A 66 4.52 10.80 -9.00
CA ARG A 66 5.78 10.68 -9.77
C ARG A 66 5.54 10.10 -11.17
N THR A 67 4.56 9.21 -11.33
CA THR A 67 4.22 8.58 -12.62
C THR A 67 3.44 9.49 -13.57
N LEU A 68 2.98 10.66 -13.09
CA LEU A 68 2.30 11.66 -13.91
C LEU A 68 3.26 12.63 -14.63
N ARG A 69 4.57 12.52 -14.42
CA ARG A 69 5.55 13.37 -15.12
C ARG A 69 5.43 13.21 -16.65
N PRO A 70 5.70 14.26 -17.44
CA PRO A 70 5.74 14.16 -18.90
C PRO A 70 6.70 13.05 -19.35
N GLY A 71 6.28 12.22 -20.31
CA GLY A 71 7.07 11.09 -20.81
C GLY A 71 7.07 9.83 -19.93
N ALA A 72 6.51 9.88 -18.71
CA ALA A 72 6.32 8.71 -17.86
C ALA A 72 4.96 8.04 -18.12
N GLN A 73 4.92 6.72 -17.96
CA GLN A 73 3.68 5.95 -17.97
C GLN A 73 2.98 6.07 -16.60
N PRO A 74 1.69 6.47 -16.52
CA PRO A 74 0.95 6.50 -15.27
C PRO A 74 0.85 5.10 -14.65
N LEU A 75 0.94 5.01 -13.32
CA LEU A 75 0.93 3.72 -12.60
C LEU A 75 -0.28 2.85 -12.95
N ILE A 76 -1.47 3.43 -13.01
CA ILE A 76 -2.68 2.68 -13.37
C ILE A 76 -2.65 2.21 -14.83
N ALA A 77 -2.02 2.98 -15.72
CA ALA A 77 -1.88 2.58 -17.12
C ALA A 77 -1.01 1.32 -17.24
N GLU A 78 -0.01 1.17 -16.38
CA GLU A 78 0.82 -0.05 -16.32
C GLU A 78 -0.03 -1.28 -15.97
N TYR A 79 -0.92 -1.18 -14.98
CA TYR A 79 -1.80 -2.29 -14.60
C TYR A 79 -2.86 -2.61 -15.65
N ILE A 80 -3.44 -1.59 -16.28
CA ILE A 80 -4.47 -1.78 -17.33
C ILE A 80 -3.92 -2.58 -18.53
N ARG A 81 -2.61 -2.55 -18.82
CA ARG A 81 -2.01 -3.38 -19.88
C ARG A 81 -2.19 -4.88 -19.67
N PHE A 82 -2.41 -5.31 -18.43
CA PHE A 82 -2.64 -6.71 -18.07
C PHE A 82 -4.13 -7.07 -17.96
N ASP A 83 -5.02 -6.11 -18.23
CA ASP A 83 -6.47 -6.34 -18.33
C ASP A 83 -6.84 -6.71 -19.77
N GLU A 84 -7.00 -8.02 -20.01
CA GLU A 84 -7.32 -8.59 -21.33
C GLU A 84 -8.69 -8.14 -21.88
N ARG A 85 -9.55 -7.55 -21.04
CA ARG A 85 -10.92 -7.18 -21.44
C ARG A 85 -11.02 -5.78 -22.03
N ARG A 86 -9.92 -5.02 -22.07
CA ARG A 86 -9.96 -3.60 -22.40
C ARG A 86 -8.85 -3.24 -23.36
N ASP A 87 -9.18 -2.36 -24.32
CA ASP A 87 -8.16 -1.73 -25.15
C ASP A 87 -7.37 -0.73 -24.31
N PHE A 88 -6.07 -1.01 -24.17
CA PHE A 88 -5.12 -0.16 -23.47
C PHE A 88 -5.06 1.26 -24.07
N LEU A 89 -5.10 1.40 -25.40
CA LEU A 89 -4.98 2.69 -26.05
C LEU A 89 -6.19 3.57 -25.76
N ALA A 90 -7.40 2.99 -25.83
CA ALA A 90 -8.64 3.66 -25.44
C ALA A 90 -8.66 4.08 -23.96
N CYS A 91 -7.95 3.35 -23.09
CA CYS A 91 -7.92 3.61 -21.66
C CYS A 91 -6.83 4.60 -21.21
N ALA A 92 -5.91 5.03 -22.08
CA ALA A 92 -4.72 5.79 -21.68
C ALA A 92 -5.05 7.11 -20.94
N GLY A 93 -5.98 7.91 -21.49
CA GLY A 93 -6.42 9.17 -20.87
C GLY A 93 -7.14 8.94 -19.54
N TYR A 94 -7.99 7.91 -19.48
CA TYR A 94 -8.68 7.49 -18.26
C TYR A 94 -7.68 7.08 -17.17
N ALA A 95 -6.70 6.26 -17.51
CA ALA A 95 -5.68 5.76 -16.59
C ALA A 95 -4.84 6.90 -15.98
N ARG A 96 -4.50 7.91 -16.80
CA ARG A 96 -3.80 9.11 -16.33
C ARG A 96 -4.66 9.94 -15.40
N GLY A 97 -5.93 10.19 -15.76
CA GLY A 97 -6.89 10.90 -14.91
C GLY A 97 -7.12 10.19 -13.58
N LEU A 98 -7.25 8.86 -13.61
CA LEU A 98 -7.44 8.06 -12.42
C LEU A 98 -6.17 8.04 -11.53
N THR A 99 -4.99 8.04 -12.13
CA THR A 99 -3.72 8.14 -11.38
C THR A 99 -3.62 9.50 -10.67
N LEU A 100 -4.03 10.59 -11.33
CA LEU A 100 -4.12 11.92 -10.70
C LEU A 100 -5.15 11.95 -9.57
N PHE A 101 -6.33 11.37 -9.81
CA PHE A 101 -7.38 11.27 -8.81
C PHE A 101 -6.86 10.59 -7.52
N TRP A 102 -6.23 9.42 -7.64
CA TRP A 102 -5.69 8.71 -6.48
C TRP A 102 -4.55 9.45 -5.79
N ALA A 103 -3.65 10.10 -6.55
CA ALA A 103 -2.61 10.94 -5.97
C ALA A 103 -3.21 12.06 -5.09
N VAL A 104 -4.24 12.75 -5.60
CA VAL A 104 -4.89 13.85 -4.88
C VAL A 104 -5.72 13.34 -3.69
N ALA A 105 -6.46 12.24 -3.86
CA ALA A 105 -7.27 11.66 -2.78
C ALA A 105 -6.41 11.23 -1.59
N MET A 106 -5.33 10.49 -1.85
CA MET A 106 -4.38 10.05 -0.82
C MET A 106 -3.64 11.23 -0.19
N ALA A 107 -3.21 12.23 -0.97
CA ALA A 107 -2.62 13.44 -0.41
C ALA A 107 -3.60 14.21 0.49
N GLY A 108 -4.87 14.29 0.09
CA GLY A 108 -5.93 14.89 0.89
C GLY A 108 -6.17 14.16 2.21
N LEU A 109 -6.20 12.83 2.19
CA LEU A 109 -6.35 12.01 3.40
C LEU A 109 -5.13 12.13 4.32
N ALA A 110 -3.91 12.05 3.79
CA ALA A 110 -2.69 12.27 4.58
C ALA A 110 -2.72 13.63 5.31
N MET A 111 -3.24 14.68 4.66
CA MET A 111 -3.40 15.99 5.30
C MET A 111 -4.47 15.99 6.41
N VAL A 112 -5.59 15.30 6.20
CA VAL A 112 -6.64 15.13 7.22
C VAL A 112 -6.13 14.36 8.43
N GLU A 113 -5.43 13.25 8.20
CA GLU A 113 -4.81 12.43 9.23
C GLU A 113 -3.72 13.19 9.99
N LEU A 114 -2.88 13.96 9.29
CA LEU A 114 -1.87 14.80 9.93
C LEU A 114 -2.52 15.83 10.87
N VAL A 115 -3.58 16.51 10.41
CA VAL A 115 -4.31 17.47 11.24
C VAL A 115 -4.99 16.78 12.42
N ALA A 116 -5.54 15.59 12.25
CA ALA A 116 -6.15 14.82 13.31
C ALA A 116 -5.12 14.42 14.38
N ALA A 117 -3.98 13.88 13.96
CA ALA A 117 -2.89 13.50 14.85
C ALA A 117 -2.33 14.70 15.63
N LEU A 118 -2.13 15.85 14.97
CA LEU A 118 -1.70 17.09 15.63
C LEU A 118 -2.72 17.63 16.64
N ARG A 119 -3.99 17.21 16.54
CA ARG A 119 -5.08 17.57 17.46
C ARG A 119 -5.41 16.47 18.48
N GLY A 120 -4.70 15.34 18.45
CA GLY A 120 -5.02 14.17 19.27
C GLY A 120 -6.40 13.57 18.96
N ALA A 121 -6.89 13.73 17.73
CA ALA A 121 -8.17 13.20 17.30
C ALA A 121 -8.00 11.82 16.66
N ASP A 122 -8.81 10.85 17.10
CA ASP A 122 -8.89 9.52 16.51
C ASP A 122 -9.94 9.52 15.38
N LEU A 123 -9.50 9.24 14.15
CA LEU A 123 -10.38 9.11 12.99
C LEU A 123 -10.98 7.70 12.85
N GLY A 124 -10.52 6.74 13.67
CA GLY A 124 -10.87 5.34 13.58
C GLY A 124 -10.62 4.81 12.17
N TRP A 125 -11.65 4.20 11.59
CA TRP A 125 -11.59 3.55 10.27
C TRP A 125 -12.09 4.45 9.13
N ALA A 126 -12.26 5.76 9.39
CA ALA A 126 -12.83 6.68 8.42
C ALA A 126 -11.96 6.87 7.16
N PRO A 127 -10.62 7.01 7.25
CA PRO A 127 -9.75 7.12 6.07
C PRO A 127 -9.82 5.87 5.19
N GLU A 128 -9.68 4.68 5.77
CA GLU A 128 -9.73 3.41 5.04
C GLU A 128 -11.11 3.14 4.45
N GLY A 129 -12.17 3.45 5.20
CA GLY A 129 -13.54 3.38 4.71
C GLY A 129 -13.78 4.30 3.52
N THR A 130 -13.20 5.51 3.55
CA THR A 130 -13.26 6.47 2.43
C THR A 130 -12.52 5.94 1.21
N LEU A 131 -11.29 5.44 1.38
CA LEU A 131 -10.51 4.85 0.29
C LEU A 131 -11.21 3.63 -0.33
N LEU A 132 -11.78 2.76 0.51
CA LEU A 132 -12.54 1.60 0.05
C LEU A 132 -13.78 2.04 -0.74
N ALA A 133 -14.53 3.02 -0.26
CA ALA A 133 -15.70 3.56 -0.96
C ALA A 133 -15.32 4.17 -2.32
N LEU A 134 -14.25 4.97 -2.37
CA LEU A 134 -13.72 5.53 -3.62
C LEU A 134 -13.27 4.43 -4.58
N PHE A 135 -12.61 3.39 -4.06
CA PHE A 135 -12.15 2.26 -4.85
C PHE A 135 -13.32 1.48 -5.46
N LEU A 136 -14.37 1.20 -4.70
CA LEU A 136 -15.57 0.53 -5.21
C LEU A 136 -16.33 1.42 -6.21
N GLY A 137 -16.44 2.72 -5.92
CA GLY A 137 -17.06 3.71 -6.82
C GLY A 137 -16.34 3.81 -8.17
N GLU A 138 -15.00 3.73 -8.16
CA GLU A 138 -14.20 3.67 -9.39
C GLU A 138 -14.59 2.48 -10.27
N HIS A 139 -14.86 1.31 -9.69
CA HIS A 139 -15.25 0.12 -10.47
C HIS A 139 -16.62 0.30 -11.14
N VAL A 140 -17.55 1.00 -10.49
CA VAL A 140 -18.84 1.36 -11.08
C VAL A 140 -18.62 2.30 -12.26
N VAL A 141 -17.88 3.40 -12.05
CA VAL A 141 -17.56 4.37 -13.12
C VAL A 141 -16.85 3.69 -14.29
N ARG A 142 -15.91 2.80 -14.01
CA ARG A 142 -15.14 2.05 -15.01
C ARG A 142 -15.99 1.06 -15.80
N SER A 143 -17.02 0.48 -15.19
CA SER A 143 -17.98 -0.41 -15.86
C SER A 143 -18.92 0.38 -16.78
N LEU A 144 -19.34 1.58 -16.35
CA LEU A 144 -20.19 2.46 -17.16
C LEU A 144 -19.43 3.09 -18.33
N ARG A 145 -18.17 3.48 -18.12
CA ARG A 145 -17.36 4.18 -19.13
C ARG A 145 -16.86 3.28 -20.25
N PHE A 146 -16.67 1.99 -19.97
CA PHE A 146 -16.11 1.02 -20.91
C PHE A 146 -16.97 -0.26 -20.92
N PRO A 147 -18.18 -0.17 -21.50
CA PRO A 147 -19.14 -1.27 -21.47
C PRO A 147 -18.65 -2.50 -22.24
N GLU A 148 -17.74 -2.36 -23.22
CA GLU A 148 -17.26 -3.50 -24.02
C GLU A 148 -16.49 -4.52 -23.18
N GLY A 149 -15.87 -4.10 -22.07
CA GLY A 149 -15.14 -4.96 -21.14
C GLY A 149 -16.01 -5.65 -20.08
N GLY A 150 -17.32 -5.37 -20.06
CA GLY A 150 -18.26 -5.83 -19.04
C GLY A 150 -17.99 -5.25 -17.65
N ILE A 151 -18.54 -5.90 -16.61
CA ILE A 151 -18.42 -5.43 -15.22
C ILE A 151 -16.95 -5.54 -14.76
N ALA A 152 -16.42 -4.40 -14.29
CA ALA A 152 -15.11 -4.29 -13.66
C ALA A 152 -15.20 -4.77 -12.20
N TRP A 153 -14.58 -5.91 -11.88
CA TRP A 153 -14.57 -6.47 -10.53
C TRP A 153 -13.24 -6.18 -9.82
N PRO A 154 -13.23 -5.96 -8.49
CA PRO A 154 -12.00 -5.80 -7.71
C PRO A 154 -10.97 -6.91 -7.92
N SER A 155 -11.44 -8.16 -8.09
CA SER A 155 -10.59 -9.32 -8.35
C SER A 155 -9.86 -9.26 -9.69
N GLN A 156 -10.36 -8.49 -10.67
CA GLN A 156 -9.66 -8.24 -11.93
C GLN A 156 -8.50 -7.27 -11.72
N THR A 157 -8.75 -6.16 -11.03
CA THR A 157 -7.72 -5.17 -10.67
C THR A 157 -6.58 -5.83 -9.89
N LEU A 158 -6.90 -6.66 -8.89
CA LEU A 158 -5.89 -7.39 -8.12
C LEU A 158 -5.08 -8.35 -9.00
N ARG A 159 -5.73 -9.12 -9.88
CA ARG A 159 -5.02 -10.01 -10.81
C ARG A 159 -4.11 -9.25 -11.77
N ALA A 160 -4.55 -8.10 -12.27
CA ALA A 160 -3.76 -7.24 -13.16
C ALA A 160 -2.51 -6.71 -12.44
N ILE A 161 -2.65 -6.25 -11.19
CA ILE A 161 -1.52 -5.82 -10.34
C ILE A 161 -0.54 -6.98 -10.12
N LEU A 162 -1.02 -8.17 -9.73
CA LEU A 162 -0.17 -9.33 -9.50
C LEU A 162 0.61 -9.75 -10.76
N ARG A 163 -0.05 -9.72 -11.93
CA ARG A 163 0.60 -10.00 -13.22
C ARG A 163 1.68 -8.97 -13.55
N ALA A 164 1.41 -7.69 -13.29
CA ALA A 164 2.38 -6.61 -13.50
C ALA A 164 3.62 -6.78 -12.61
N GLU A 165 3.44 -7.10 -11.32
CA GLU A 165 4.57 -7.31 -10.41
C GLU A 165 5.38 -8.56 -10.78
N VAL A 166 4.73 -9.65 -11.19
CA VAL A 166 5.43 -10.84 -11.72
C VAL A 166 6.25 -10.48 -12.96
N ALA A 167 5.69 -9.71 -13.89
CA ALA A 167 6.40 -9.28 -15.11
C ALA A 167 7.57 -8.31 -14.84
N ARG A 168 7.57 -7.60 -13.70
CA ARG A 168 8.64 -6.68 -13.31
C ARG A 168 9.84 -7.40 -12.67
N HIS A 169 9.60 -8.55 -12.04
CA HIS A 169 10.59 -9.24 -11.20
C HIS A 169 10.99 -10.65 -11.69
N GLY A 170 10.29 -11.20 -12.67
CA GLY A 170 10.62 -12.47 -13.34
C GLY A 170 11.49 -12.27 -14.57
#